data_AF-A0A350Q836-F1
#
_entry.id   AF-A0A350Q836-F1
#
_cell.length_a   1.000
_cell.length_b   1.000
_cell.length_c   1.000
_cell.angle_alpha   90.00
_cell.angle_beta   90.00
_cell.angle_gamma   90.00
#
_symmetry.space_group_name_H-M   'P 1'
#
loop_
_entity.id
_entity.type
_entity.pdbx_description
1 polymer ?
#
loop_
_entity_poly.entity_id
_entity_poly.type
_entity_poly.pdbx_seq_one_letter_code
_entity_poly.pdbx_strand_id
1 'polypeptide(L)' 'MAEDQVVSLRPVEPADLEAVGLLNSAAVPAVNDLSSEELAWFAEVAHTFLVAVLPGADIVGFLVG' A
#
# COMPACT_ATOMS: atom_id res chain seq x y z
N MET A 1 5.76 16.36 19.01
CA MET A 1 5.49 17.20 17.84
C MET A 1 5.72 16.30 16.66
N ALA A 2 4.69 15.93 15.89
CA ALA A 2 4.92 15.17 14.66
C ALA A 2 5.60 16.13 13.70
N GLU A 3 6.86 15.87 13.39
CA GLU A 3 7.55 16.56 12.31
C GLU A 3 6.72 16.40 11.04
N ASP A 4 6.62 17.45 10.22
CA ASP A 4 5.99 17.40 8.89
C ASP A 4 6.80 16.43 8.01
N GLN A 5 6.61 15.12 8.20
CA GLN A 5 7.22 14.11 7.36
C GLN A 5 6.51 14.18 6.02
N VAL A 6 7.27 14.61 5.00
CA VAL A 6 6.79 14.68 3.64
C VAL A 6 6.56 13.25 3.15
N VAL A 7 5.29 12.86 3.06
CA VAL A 7 4.89 11.61 2.43
C VAL A 7 5.02 11.75 0.91
N SER A 8 5.65 10.77 0.28
CA SER A 8 5.73 10.67 -1.18
C SER A 8 4.81 9.57 -1.70
N LEU A 9 4.14 9.84 -2.83
CA LEU A 9 3.33 8.84 -3.53
C LEU A 9 4.10 8.33 -4.74
N ARG A 10 4.14 7.01 -4.92
CA ARG A 10 4.71 6.37 -6.11
C ARG A 10 3.92 5.13 -6.53
N PRO A 11 4.05 4.66 -7.79
CA PRO A 11 3.51 3.36 -8.20
C PRO A 11 3.98 2.24 -7.28
N VAL A 12 3.09 1.27 -7.04
CA VAL A 12 3.41 0.04 -6.31
C VAL A 12 4.44 -0.78 -7.09
N GLU A 13 5.37 -1.39 -6.38
CA GLU A 13 6.33 -2.36 -6.92
C GLU A 13 6.08 -3.74 -6.31
N PRO A 14 6.52 -4.84 -6.94
CA PRO A 14 6.32 -6.19 -6.41
C PRO A 14 6.86 -6.39 -4.98
N ALA A 15 7.91 -5.66 -4.61
CA ALA A 15 8.50 -5.70 -3.26
C ALA A 15 7.59 -5.08 -2.18
N ASP A 16 6.61 -4.26 -2.58
CA ASP A 16 5.72 -3.55 -1.65
C ASP A 16 4.49 -4.38 -1.26
N LEU A 17 4.17 -5.44 -2.02
CA LEU A 17 2.92 -6.18 -1.88
C LEU A 17 2.74 -6.83 -0.50
N GLU A 18 3.85 -7.27 0.12
CA GLU A 18 3.82 -7.80 1.49
C GLU A 18 3.38 -6.74 2.50
N ALA A 19 3.94 -5.53 2.41
CA ALA A 19 3.59 -4.42 3.29
C ALA A 19 2.15 -3.92 3.04
N VAL A 20 1.72 -3.90 1.78
CA VAL A 20 0.32 -3.57 1.43
C VAL A 20 -0.65 -4.57 2.03
N GLY A 21 -0.35 -5.86 1.97
CA GLY A 21 -1.16 -6.91 2.60
C GLY A 21 -1.30 -6.72 4.11
N LEU A 22 -0.19 -6.42 4.80
CA LEU A 22 -0.19 -6.13 6.25
C LEU A 22 -1.05 -4.89 6.57
N LEU A 23 -0.94 -3.82 5.78
CA LEU A 23 -1.74 -2.61 5.96
C LEU A 23 -3.23 -2.86 5.70
N ASN A 24 -3.57 -3.64 4.67
CA ASN A 24 -4.96 -3.98 4.37
C ASN A 24 -5.58 -4.79 5.53
N SER A 25 -4.87 -5.80 6.03
CA SER A 25 -5.37 -6.64 7.13
C SER A 25 -5.43 -5.88 8.46
N ALA A 26 -4.61 -4.83 8.64
CA ALA A 26 -4.67 -3.94 9.78
C ALA A 26 -5.79 -2.88 9.69
N ALA A 27 -6.34 -2.63 8.49
CA ALA A 27 -7.44 -1.68 8.32
C ALA A 27 -8.73 -2.26 8.93
N VAL A 28 -9.39 -1.49 9.81
CA VAL A 28 -10.60 -1.93 10.52
C VAL A 28 -11.81 -1.10 10.08
N PRO A 29 -12.97 -1.73 9.78
CA PRO A 29 -13.18 -3.18 9.75
C PRO A 29 -12.45 -3.83 8.56
N ALA A 30 -11.84 -5.00 8.77
CA ALA A 30 -11.13 -5.72 7.71
C ALA A 30 -12.11 -6.01 6.56
N VAL A 31 -11.96 -5.29 5.45
CA VAL A 31 -13.01 -5.22 4.42
C VAL A 31 -13.02 -6.49 3.56
N ASN A 32 -11.91 -7.24 3.48
CA ASN A 32 -11.78 -8.62 3.00
C ASN A 32 -10.34 -9.10 3.24
N ASP A 33 -10.14 -10.41 3.34
CA ASP A 33 -8.80 -11.03 3.31
C ASP A 33 -8.26 -10.89 1.87
N LEU A 34 -7.23 -10.07 1.66
CA LEU A 34 -6.58 -9.89 0.35
C LEU A 34 -5.28 -10.67 0.34
N SER A 35 -5.23 -11.72 -0.46
CA SER A 35 -4.03 -12.52 -0.67
C SER A 35 -2.99 -11.77 -1.53
N SER A 36 -1.72 -12.18 -1.44
CA SER A 36 -0.65 -11.64 -2.27
C SER A 36 -0.90 -11.82 -3.77
N GLU A 37 -1.61 -12.89 -4.17
CA GLU A 37 -1.99 -13.14 -5.55
C GLU A 37 -3.03 -12.11 -6.04
N GLU A 38 -4.02 -11.78 -5.21
CA GLU A 38 -5.01 -10.74 -5.51
C GLU A 38 -4.36 -9.35 -5.58
N LEU A 39 -3.43 -9.04 -4.68
CA LEU A 39 -2.68 -7.78 -4.71
C LEU A 39 -1.82 -7.66 -5.98
N ALA A 40 -1.15 -8.74 -6.40
CA ALA A 40 -0.42 -8.76 -7.65
C ALA A 40 -1.34 -8.56 -8.85
N TRP A 41 -2.52 -9.21 -8.87
CA TRP A 41 -3.51 -9.01 -9.91
C TRP A 41 -4.01 -7.56 -9.96
N PHE A 42 -4.29 -6.94 -8.81
CA PHE A 42 -4.65 -5.52 -8.74
C PHE A 42 -3.56 -4.61 -9.33
N ALA A 43 -2.28 -4.91 -9.11
CA ALA A 43 -1.18 -4.16 -9.73
C ALA A 43 -1.17 -4.24 -11.26
N GLU A 44 -1.75 -5.29 -11.84
CA GLU A 44 -1.85 -5.46 -13.29
C GLU A 44 -3.12 -4.80 -13.88
N VAL A 45 -4.25 -4.85 -13.17
CA VAL A 45 -5.55 -4.42 -13.71
C VAL A 45 -6.04 -3.07 -13.24
N ALA A 46 -5.56 -2.58 -12.10
CA ALA A 46 -5.98 -1.29 -11.57
C ALA A 46 -5.44 -0.16 -12.46
N HIS A 47 -6.27 0.85 -12.70
CA HIS A 47 -5.85 2.04 -13.42
C HIS A 47 -4.86 2.86 -12.58
N THR A 48 -4.93 2.73 -11.26
CA THR A 48 -4.02 3.40 -10.34
C THR A 48 -3.79 2.51 -9.12
N PHE A 49 -2.52 2.14 -8.88
CA PHE A 49 -2.08 1.51 -7.65
C PHE A 49 -0.82 2.20 -7.14
N LEU A 50 -0.99 2.96 -6.06
CA LEU A 50 0.05 3.79 -5.46
C LEU A 50 0.29 3.39 -4.01
N VAL A 51 1.53 3.58 -3.56
CA VAL A 51 1.95 3.47 -2.16
C VAL A 51 2.41 4.83 -1.62
N ALA A 52 2.12 5.08 -0.35
CA ALA A 52 2.55 6.25 0.40
C ALA A 52 3.77 5.89 1.24
N VAL A 53 4.88 6.60 1.00
CA VAL A 53 6.19 6.28 1.57
C VAL A 53 6.69 7.44 2.43
N LEU A 54 7.12 7.14 3.65
CA LEU A 54 7.83 8.07 4.52
C LEU A 54 9.34 8.08 4.24
N PRO A 55 10.04 9.19 4.54
CA PRO A 55 11.50 9.24 4.49
C PRO A 55 12.08 8.16 5.42
N GLY A 56 12.83 7.20 4.88
CA GLY A 56 13.30 6.02 5.65
C GLY A 56 12.77 4.67 5.17
N ALA A 57 11.91 4.67 4.12
CA ALA A 57 11.42 3.52 3.35
C ALA A 57 10.16 2.82 3.88
N ASP A 58 9.55 3.31 4.97
CA ASP A 58 8.31 2.72 5.46
C ASP A 58 7.12 3.09 4.58
N ILE A 59 6.37 2.07 4.17
CA ILE A 59 5.06 2.23 3.53
C ILE A 59 4.03 2.41 4.62
N VAL A 60 3.30 3.53 4.56
CA VAL A 60 2.31 3.91 5.57
C VAL A 60 0.88 3.89 5.06
N GLY A 61 0.70 3.64 3.77
CA GLY A 61 -0.61 3.56 3.15
C GLY A 61 -0.52 3.16 1.68
N PHE A 62 -1.65 2.81 1.11
CA PHE A 62 -1.81 2.51 -0.30
C PHE A 62 -3.15 3.00 -0.82
N LEU A 63 -3.23 3.19 -2.13
CA LEU A 63 -4.43 3.59 -2.85
C LEU A 63 -4.54 2.73 -4.11
N VAL A 64 -5.69 2.07 -4.29
CA VAL A 64 -6.02 1.25 -5.45
C VAL A 64 -7.35 1.70 -6.05
N GLY A 65 -7.42 1.84 -7.37
CA GLY A 65 -8.60 2.32 -8.11
C GLY A 65 -8.55 2.10 -9.62
#